data_AF-X1G1T5-F1
#
_entry.id   AF-X1G1T5-F1
#
_cell.length_a   1.000
_cell.length_b   1.000
_cell.length_c   1.000
_cell.angle_alpha   90.00
_cell.angle_beta   90.00
_cell.angle_gamma   90.00
#
_symmetry.space_group_name_H-M   'P 1'
#
loop_
_entity.id
_entity.type
_entity.pdbx_description
1 polymer ?
#
loop_
_entity_poly.entity_id
_entity_poly.type
_entity_poly.pdbx_seq_one_letter_code
_entity_poly.pdbx_strand_id
1 'polypeptide(L)'
;QYIASFANNQGGVLIIGVSDKIPRKIIGLDYDSLENRIRDLKVLIKNKTKHDENFVEIQQIKLKDENNREKICLVIVTAQTLQVIGVLQDDGSYIYKKRIGTSSETVDPNEIRKSKQLVYSTNFDYLTYLKTFVKNMP
;
A
#
# COMPACT_ATOMS: atom_id res chain seq x y z
N GLN A 1 -8.04 -1.54 2.87
CA GLN A 1 -7.83 -2.98 2.58
C GLN A 1 -6.46 -3.26 1.94
N TYR A 2 -6.11 -2.64 0.80
CA TYR A 2 -4.79 -2.83 0.16
C TYR A 2 -3.59 -2.61 1.08
N ILE A 3 -3.62 -1.54 1.87
CA ILE A 3 -2.56 -1.23 2.84
C ILE A 3 -2.38 -2.38 3.83
N ALA A 4 -3.46 -2.89 4.42
CA ALA A 4 -3.37 -4.04 5.32
C ALA A 4 -2.85 -5.30 4.61
N SER A 5 -3.23 -5.52 3.34
CA SER A 5 -2.75 -6.70 2.58
C SER A 5 -1.26 -6.65 2.29
N PHE A 6 -0.70 -5.46 2.03
CA PHE A 6 0.74 -5.24 1.92
C PHE A 6 1.45 -5.38 3.27
N ALA A 7 0.94 -4.72 4.31
CA ALA A 7 1.52 -4.77 5.65
C ALA A 7 1.54 -6.18 6.25
N ASN A 8 0.56 -7.01 5.89
CA ASN A 8 0.49 -8.42 6.28
C ASN A 8 1.36 -9.37 5.46
N ASN A 9 1.98 -8.86 4.40
CA ASN A 9 2.92 -9.60 3.58
C ASN A 9 4.29 -8.87 3.61
N GLN A 10 5.07 -8.92 2.53
CA GLN A 10 6.41 -8.31 2.43
C GLN A 10 6.39 -6.79 2.21
N GLY A 11 5.36 -6.09 2.69
CA GLY A 11 5.12 -4.70 2.32
C GLY A 11 4.72 -4.55 0.85
N GLY A 12 4.77 -3.31 0.35
CA GLY A 12 4.48 -3.04 -1.05
C GLY A 12 4.29 -1.56 -1.37
N VAL A 13 4.04 -1.30 -2.66
CA VAL A 13 3.75 0.04 -3.17
C VAL A 13 2.40 0.03 -3.88
N LEU A 14 1.53 0.98 -3.53
CA LEU A 14 0.31 1.29 -4.25
C LEU A 14 0.48 2.63 -4.97
N ILE A 15 0.21 2.65 -6.27
CA ILE A 15 0.23 3.88 -7.06
C ILE A 15 -1.21 4.23 -7.42
N ILE A 16 -1.65 5.42 -7.03
CA ILE A 16 -2.97 5.97 -7.33
C ILE A 16 -2.81 7.02 -8.44
N GLY A 17 -3.72 6.99 -9.42
CA GLY A 17 -3.66 7.85 -10.61
C GLY A 17 -3.11 7.13 -11.85
N VAL A 18 -3.04 5.81 -11.82
CA VAL A 18 -2.67 4.95 -12.96
C VAL A 18 -3.79 3.96 -13.23
N SER A 19 -4.12 3.71 -14.51
CA SER A 19 -5.16 2.74 -14.88
C SER A 19 -4.69 1.30 -14.72
N ASP A 20 -5.59 0.42 -14.29
CA ASP A 20 -5.32 -1.03 -14.20
C ASP A 20 -5.37 -1.74 -15.57
N LYS A 21 -6.04 -1.15 -16.56
CA LYS A 21 -6.13 -1.71 -17.94
C LYS A 21 -4.77 -1.65 -18.62
N ILE A 22 -4.42 -2.72 -19.35
CA ILE A 22 -3.20 -2.78 -20.18
C ILE A 22 -3.52 -2.23 -21.58
N PRO A 23 -2.69 -1.33 -22.15
CA PRO A 23 -1.51 -0.73 -21.55
C PRO A 23 -1.87 0.26 -20.43
N ARG A 24 -1.12 0.23 -19.32
CA ARG A 24 -1.38 1.12 -18.18
C ARG A 24 -1.15 2.58 -18.58
N LYS A 25 -2.09 3.44 -18.23
CA LYS A 25 -2.08 4.87 -18.55
C LYS A 25 -2.02 5.72 -17.29
N ILE A 26 -1.30 6.83 -17.36
CA ILE A 26 -1.29 7.86 -16.32
C ILE A 26 -2.58 8.68 -16.46
N ILE A 27 -3.45 8.61 -15.45
CA ILE A 27 -4.71 9.37 -15.39
C ILE A 27 -4.51 10.65 -14.57
N GLY A 28 -3.77 10.53 -13.46
CA GLY A 28 -3.52 11.59 -12.50
C GLY A 28 -4.62 11.77 -11.47
N LEU A 29 -4.40 12.74 -10.57
CA LEU A 29 -5.30 13.21 -9.53
C LEU A 29 -5.44 14.73 -9.62
N ASP A 30 -6.56 15.26 -9.13
CA ASP A 30 -6.83 16.70 -9.11
C ASP A 30 -6.01 17.41 -8.02
N TYR A 31 -5.43 18.57 -8.37
CA TYR A 31 -4.53 19.34 -7.51
C TYR A 31 -5.24 19.98 -6.31
N ASP A 32 -6.44 20.53 -6.53
CA ASP A 32 -7.09 21.47 -5.60
C ASP A 32 -7.51 20.86 -4.26
N SER A 33 -7.49 19.53 -4.12
CA SER A 33 -7.88 18.83 -2.89
C SER A 33 -6.88 17.79 -2.40
N LEU A 34 -5.70 17.70 -3.02
CA LEU A 34 -4.81 16.57 -2.80
C LEU A 34 -4.23 16.53 -1.37
N GLU A 35 -3.86 17.68 -0.82
CA GLU A 35 -3.32 17.76 0.54
C GLU A 35 -4.34 17.30 1.58
N ASN A 36 -5.58 17.77 1.47
CA ASN A 36 -6.69 17.36 2.34
C ASN A 36 -6.94 15.85 2.20
N ARG A 37 -6.96 15.32 0.96
CA ARG A 37 -7.12 13.88 0.72
C ARG A 37 -6.00 13.05 1.33
N ILE A 38 -4.74 13.51 1.29
CA ILE A 38 -3.61 12.82 1.94
C ILE A 38 -3.80 12.81 3.47
N ARG A 39 -4.21 13.95 4.05
CA ARG A 39 -4.50 14.05 5.48
C ARG A 39 -5.62 13.10 5.89
N ASP A 40 -6.72 13.12 5.16
CA ASP A 40 -7.89 12.27 5.40
C ASP A 40 -7.54 10.79 5.25
N LEU A 41 -6.70 10.45 4.25
CA LEU A 41 -6.24 9.09 4.05
C LEU A 41 -5.39 8.60 5.23
N LYS A 42 -4.47 9.42 5.76
CA LYS A 42 -3.67 9.08 6.96
C LYS A 42 -4.57 8.82 8.17
N VAL A 43 -5.57 9.68 8.40
CA VAL A 43 -6.56 9.51 9.49
C VAL A 43 -7.38 8.24 9.28
N LEU A 44 -7.86 8.01 8.06
CA LEU A 44 -8.64 6.82 7.71
C LEU A 44 -7.84 5.53 7.94
N ILE A 45 -6.57 5.51 7.53
CA ILE A 45 -5.68 4.36 7.75
C ILE A 45 -5.58 4.08 9.25
N LYS A 46 -5.21 5.10 10.05
CA LYS A 46 -5.08 4.96 11.50
C LYS A 46 -6.37 4.42 12.14
N ASN A 47 -7.50 5.00 11.80
CA ASN A 47 -8.80 4.62 12.37
C ASN A 47 -9.23 3.21 11.98
N LYS A 48 -8.99 2.81 10.72
CA LYS A 48 -9.41 1.51 10.21
C LYS A 48 -8.47 0.37 10.60
N THR A 49 -7.19 0.64 10.88
CA THR A 49 -6.22 -0.41 11.29
C THR A 49 -6.02 -0.49 12.80
N LYS A 50 -6.34 0.57 13.56
CA LYS A 50 -6.01 0.71 14.98
C LYS A 50 -4.55 0.37 15.32
N HIS A 51 -3.65 0.66 14.38
CA HIS A 51 -2.22 0.43 14.53
C HIS A 51 -1.53 1.79 14.63
N ASP A 52 -0.83 2.02 15.74
CA ASP A 52 -0.24 3.32 16.07
C ASP A 52 1.16 3.52 15.47
N GLU A 53 1.80 2.48 14.95
CA GLU A 53 3.11 2.61 14.30
C GLU A 53 3.00 3.24 12.91
N ASN A 54 4.01 4.02 12.51
CA ASN A 54 4.11 4.55 11.15
C ASN A 54 4.67 3.48 10.20
N PHE A 55 3.78 2.68 9.60
CA PHE A 55 4.13 1.67 8.58
C PHE A 55 3.70 2.07 7.17
N VAL A 56 3.18 3.28 7.00
CA VAL A 56 2.72 3.81 5.70
C VAL A 56 3.34 5.16 5.46
N GLU A 57 3.99 5.31 4.31
CA GLU A 57 4.51 6.57 3.80
C GLU A 57 3.74 6.94 2.53
N ILE A 58 3.31 8.20 2.42
CA ILE A 58 2.54 8.70 1.29
C ILE A 58 3.29 9.85 0.64
N GLN A 59 3.60 9.71 -0.65
CA GLN A 59 4.30 10.72 -1.43
C GLN A 59 3.53 11.08 -2.69
N GLN A 60 3.62 12.35 -3.07
CA GLN A 60 3.13 12.82 -4.35
C GLN A 60 4.27 12.72 -5.38
N ILE A 61 3.95 12.24 -6.57
CA ILE A 61 4.90 12.19 -7.68
C ILE A 61 4.28 12.87 -8.90
N LYS A 62 5.11 13.55 -9.70
CA LYS A 62 4.71 14.08 -10.99
C LYS A 62 5.14 13.12 -12.09
N LEU A 63 4.18 12.70 -12.90
CA LEU A 63 4.41 11.84 -14.07
C LEU A 63 3.86 12.52 -15.31
N LYS A 64 4.36 12.14 -16.47
CA LYS A 64 3.82 12.61 -17.75
C LYS A 64 2.85 11.59 -18.32
N ASP A 65 1.71 12.07 -18.83
CA ASP A 65 0.78 11.23 -19.56
C ASP A 65 1.23 10.98 -21.02
N GLU A 66 0.41 10.24 -21.78
CA GLU A 66 0.67 9.93 -23.19
C GLU A 66 0.74 11.17 -24.10
N ASN A 67 0.23 12.31 -23.64
CA ASN A 67 0.26 13.59 -24.32
C ASN A 67 1.36 14.53 -23.75
N ASN A 68 2.30 13.98 -22.98
CA ASN A 68 3.40 14.71 -22.33
C ASN A 68 2.92 15.78 -21.34
N ARG A 69 1.69 15.69 -20.84
CA ARG A 69 1.14 16.60 -19.83
C ARG A 69 1.49 16.10 -18.43
N GLU A 70 1.88 17.02 -17.55
CA GLU A 70 2.16 16.67 -16.16
C GLU A 70 0.86 16.30 -15.41
N LYS A 71 0.93 15.18 -14.70
CA LYS A 71 -0.14 14.63 -13.86
C LYS A 71 0.44 14.30 -12.49
N ILE A 72 -0.30 14.56 -11.42
CA ILE A 72 0.08 14.07 -10.10
C ILE A 72 -0.46 12.67 -9.90
N CYS A 73 0.41 11.77 -9.46
CA CYS A 73 0.03 10.49 -8.88
C CYS A 73 0.43 10.46 -7.41
N LEU A 74 -0.18 9.55 -6.67
CA LEU A 74 0.11 9.35 -5.26
C LEU A 74 0.71 7.95 -5.08
N VAL A 75 1.88 7.90 -4.47
CA VAL A 75 2.59 6.67 -4.12
C VAL A 75 2.40 6.41 -2.64
N ILE A 76 1.87 5.24 -2.30
CA ILE A 76 1.73 4.77 -0.93
C ILE A 76 2.69 3.61 -0.75
N VAL A 77 3.74 3.84 0.02
CA VAL A 77 4.69 2.79 0.41
C VAL A 77 4.21 2.22 1.74
N THR A 78 3.99 0.92 1.78
CA THR A 78 3.58 0.20 2.99
C THR A 78 4.70 -0.75 3.41
N ALA A 79 5.21 -0.57 4.61
CA ALA A 79 6.14 -1.49 5.25
C ALA A 79 5.44 -2.79 5.65
N GLN A 80 6.18 -3.91 5.65
CA GLN A 80 5.73 -5.10 6.37
C GLN A 80 5.71 -4.78 7.86
N THR A 81 4.60 -5.03 8.54
CA THR A 81 4.50 -4.83 9.99
C THR A 81 4.81 -6.11 10.74
N LEU A 82 5.26 -5.98 11.99
CA LEU A 82 5.41 -7.11 12.92
C LEU A 82 4.06 -7.73 13.29
N GLN A 83 3.10 -6.87 13.62
CA GLN A 83 1.79 -7.29 14.07
C GLN A 83 0.87 -7.56 12.89
N VAL A 84 -0.11 -8.43 13.09
CA VAL A 84 -1.15 -8.69 12.10
C VAL A 84 -2.07 -7.47 12.03
N ILE A 85 -2.21 -6.88 10.85
CA ILE A 85 -3.05 -5.71 10.62
C ILE A 85 -4.44 -6.17 10.20
N GLY A 86 -5.42 -5.90 11.05
CA GLY A 86 -6.84 -6.02 10.72
C GLY A 86 -7.36 -4.75 10.04
N VAL A 87 -8.47 -4.87 9.32
CA VAL A 87 -9.23 -3.73 8.81
C VAL A 87 -10.62 -3.75 9.43
N LEU A 88 -10.92 -2.73 10.22
CA LEU A 88 -12.23 -2.52 10.84
C LEU A 88 -13.30 -2.30 9.76
N GLN A 89 -14.29 -3.17 9.71
CA GLN A 89 -15.47 -3.05 8.87
C GLN A 89 -16.51 -2.16 9.55
N ASP A 90 -17.54 -1.76 8.80
CA ASP A 90 -18.57 -0.85 9.31
C ASP A 90 -19.52 -1.54 10.32
N ASP A 91 -19.58 -2.88 10.30
CA ASP A 91 -20.28 -3.71 11.29
C ASP A 91 -19.49 -3.93 12.59
N GLY A 92 -18.29 -3.33 12.70
CA GLY A 92 -17.40 -3.47 13.85
C GLY A 92 -16.50 -4.71 13.82
N SER A 93 -16.65 -5.60 12.84
CA SER A 93 -15.80 -6.77 12.67
C SER A 93 -14.43 -6.41 12.08
N TYR A 94 -13.45 -7.31 12.22
CA TYR A 94 -12.15 -7.18 11.54
C TYR A 94 -11.99 -8.23 10.46
N ILE A 95 -11.55 -7.77 9.29
CA ILE A 95 -11.04 -8.66 8.25
C ILE A 95 -9.52 -8.55 8.17
N TYR A 96 -8.88 -9.67 7.88
CA TYR A 96 -7.43 -9.77 7.76
C TYR A 96 -7.10 -10.12 6.32
N LYS A 97 -6.43 -9.21 5.62
CA LYS A 97 -6.07 -9.39 4.21
C LYS A 97 -4.60 -9.73 4.08
N LYS A 98 -4.27 -10.61 3.14
CA LYS A 98 -2.88 -10.89 2.71
C LYS A 98 -2.79 -10.79 1.18
N ARG A 99 -1.70 -10.18 0.67
CA ARG A 99 -1.47 -10.04 -0.77
C ARG A 99 -1.01 -11.37 -1.38
N ILE A 100 -1.58 -11.75 -2.53
CA ILE A 100 -1.14 -12.89 -3.34
C ILE A 100 -1.03 -12.42 -4.79
N GLY A 101 0.20 -12.20 -5.27
CA GLY A 101 0.45 -11.61 -6.58
C GLY A 101 -0.26 -10.26 -6.76
N THR A 102 -1.14 -10.17 -7.76
CA THR A 102 -1.92 -8.95 -8.04
C THR A 102 -3.22 -8.85 -7.23
N SER A 103 -3.63 -9.89 -6.51
CA SER A 103 -4.87 -9.93 -5.73
C SER A 103 -4.60 -9.92 -4.22
N SER A 104 -5.67 -9.98 -3.43
CA SER A 104 -5.59 -10.17 -1.97
C SER A 104 -6.72 -11.06 -1.48
N GLU A 105 -6.42 -11.91 -0.52
CA GLU A 105 -7.36 -12.85 0.09
C GLU A 105 -7.61 -12.52 1.55
N THR A 106 -8.77 -12.94 2.07
CA THR A 106 -9.04 -12.92 3.50
C THR A 106 -8.43 -14.18 4.10
N VAL A 107 -7.62 -14.04 5.15
CA VAL A 107 -6.82 -15.14 5.72
C VAL A 107 -6.99 -15.14 7.25
N ASP A 108 -6.84 -16.30 7.88
CA ASP A 108 -6.81 -16.40 9.34
C ASP A 108 -5.62 -15.58 9.90
N PRO A 109 -5.83 -14.73 10.91
CA PRO A 109 -4.76 -13.91 11.49
C PRO A 109 -3.59 -14.74 12.05
N ASN A 110 -3.81 -15.99 12.47
CA ASN A 110 -2.74 -16.88 12.94
C ASN A 110 -1.81 -17.32 11.82
N GLU A 111 -2.31 -17.52 10.60
CA GLU A 111 -1.46 -17.82 9.46
C GLU A 111 -0.58 -16.63 9.09
N ILE A 112 -1.15 -15.42 9.13
CA ILE A 112 -0.39 -14.18 8.93
C ILE A 112 0.69 -14.06 10.00
N ARG A 113 0.33 -14.27 11.28
CA ARG A 113 1.26 -14.24 12.41
C ARG A 113 2.41 -15.23 12.23
N LYS A 114 2.14 -16.47 11.84
CA LYS A 114 3.17 -17.48 11.54
C LYS A 114 4.12 -17.00 10.45
N SER A 115 3.60 -16.41 9.37
CA SER A 115 4.43 -15.89 8.27
C SER A 115 5.29 -14.66 8.64
N LYS A 116 5.02 -14.03 9.79
CA LYS A 116 5.74 -12.85 10.29
C LYS A 116 6.77 -13.15 11.38
N GLN A 117 6.92 -14.41 11.80
CA GLN A 117 7.77 -14.77 12.96
C GLN A 117 9.24 -14.35 12.82
N LEU A 118 9.75 -14.17 11.60
CA LEU A 118 11.14 -13.79 11.33
C LEU A 118 11.33 -12.27 11.11
N VAL A 119 10.28 -11.48 11.24
CA VAL A 119 10.35 -10.03 11.09
C VAL A 119 10.74 -9.45 12.45
N TYR A 120 11.80 -8.64 12.51
CA TYR A 120 12.32 -8.06 13.76
C TYR A 120 11.88 -6.60 13.99
N SER A 121 11.47 -5.89 12.94
CA SER A 121 10.88 -4.55 13.00
C SER A 121 9.91 -4.31 11.84
N THR A 122 9.10 -3.26 11.90
CA THR A 122 8.40 -2.76 10.70
C THR A 122 9.46 -2.37 9.66
N ASN A 123 9.46 -3.03 8.50
CA ASN A 123 10.55 -2.92 7.52
C ASN A 123 10.05 -2.37 6.17
N PHE A 124 10.82 -1.47 5.57
CA PHE A 124 10.58 -0.92 4.23
C PHE A 124 11.44 -1.64 3.16
N ASP A 125 11.93 -2.84 3.46
CA ASP A 125 12.86 -3.62 2.63
C ASP A 125 12.27 -4.01 1.27
N TYR A 126 10.94 -3.85 1.09
CA TYR A 126 10.29 -3.97 -0.21
C TYR A 126 10.97 -3.10 -1.28
N LEU A 127 11.44 -1.89 -0.96
CA LEU A 127 12.11 -1.04 -1.94
C LEU A 127 13.47 -1.61 -2.36
N THR A 128 14.20 -2.25 -1.44
CA THR A 128 15.45 -2.98 -1.72
C THR A 128 15.19 -4.19 -2.61
N TYR A 129 14.14 -4.96 -2.30
CA TYR A 129 13.65 -6.04 -3.14
C TYR A 129 13.30 -5.53 -4.54
N LEU A 130 12.48 -4.49 -4.65
CA LEU A 130 12.02 -3.93 -5.92
C LEU A 130 13.19 -3.43 -6.76
N LYS A 131 14.16 -2.74 -6.14
CA LYS A 131 15.39 -2.30 -6.81
C LYS A 131 16.19 -3.47 -7.37
N THR A 132 16.32 -4.55 -6.60
CA THR A 132 17.01 -5.78 -7.04
C THR A 132 16.25 -6.47 -8.16
N PHE A 133 14.93 -6.58 -8.03
CA PHE A 133 14.03 -7.17 -9.02
C PHE A 133 14.11 -6.44 -10.36
N VAL A 134 14.02 -5.11 -10.37
CA VAL A 134 14.12 -4.30 -11.60
C VAL A 134 15.51 -4.40 -12.24
N LYS A 135 16.58 -4.44 -11.44
CA LYS A 135 17.95 -4.61 -11.96
C LYS A 135 18.17 -5.96 -12.63
N ASN A 136 17.50 -7.01 -12.16
CA ASN A 136 17.65 -8.38 -12.63
C ASN A 136 16.55 -8.79 -13.62
N MET A 137 15.68 -7.85 -14.03
CA MET A 137 14.74 -8.10 -15.11
C MET A 137 15.49 -8.11 -16.45
N PRO A 138 15.27 -9.13 -17.30
CA PRO A 138 15.86 -9.20 -18.63
C PRO A 138 15.32 -8.13 -19.59
#